data_AF-A0A964P8J8-F1
#
_entry.id   AF-A0A964P8J8-F1
#
_cell.length_a   1.000
_cell.length_b   1.000
_cell.length_c   1.000
_cell.angle_alpha   90.00
_cell.angle_beta   90.00
_cell.angle_gamma   90.00
#
_symmetry.space_group_name_H-M   'P 1'
#
loop_
_entity.id
_entity.type
_entity.pdbx_description
1 polymer ?
#
loop_
_entity_poly.entity_id
_entity_poly.type
_entity_poly.pdbx_seq_one_letter_code
_entity_poly.pdbx_strand_id
1 'polypeptide(L)'
;MNPNPANTPVVPRWLHALAVLTVLFTLPLIFLGAGVTSHKVGMVDPRGFRWPWEIVAGLFQNVGLGWLLEYGHRTFGFVVGLCGIAVAVGCWGWGRRPWLGWFSLLALGLICGQGLLGIFRVDYDALYGRDFALMHGCFAQIVFVVLVSLVLFTSRRWMTDPTDMASPALKRWSIVTTLLVYGQLVLGGLVRHKEDLLGPRGHLLGAFIVTGAILWLLMLMRDSELRERFKLQRILLMAFLALQLLLGVESWLARFYTPQADFPQLLPLPELLPISLHAEWIRTAHYLVGTLIFSTTVVVALIAHRKPVVETVLERSRQLEGAL
;
A
#
# COMPACT_ATOMS: atom_id res chain seq x y z
N MET A 1 39.64 -5.39 -17.87
CA MET A 1 38.83 -6.62 -17.78
C MET A 1 37.38 -6.26 -18.03
N ASN A 2 36.81 -6.69 -19.17
CA ASN A 2 35.39 -6.53 -19.44
C ASN A 2 34.58 -7.31 -18.38
N PRO A 3 33.62 -6.70 -17.68
CA PRO A 3 32.77 -7.44 -16.77
C PRO A 3 31.93 -8.40 -17.60
N ASN A 4 32.19 -9.70 -17.46
CA ASN A 4 31.39 -10.75 -18.06
C ASN A 4 29.93 -10.60 -17.59
N PRO A 5 28.94 -10.41 -18.49
CA PRO A 5 27.53 -10.26 -18.11
C PRO A 5 26.97 -11.49 -17.35
N ALA A 6 27.69 -12.63 -17.36
CA ALA A 6 27.36 -13.82 -16.57
C ALA A 6 27.48 -13.63 -15.05
N ASN A 7 28.04 -12.51 -14.57
CA ASN A 7 28.34 -12.28 -13.15
C ASN A 7 27.50 -11.17 -12.49
N THR A 8 26.34 -10.79 -13.03
CA THR A 8 25.41 -9.97 -12.22
C THR A 8 24.95 -10.79 -11.01
N PRO A 9 25.31 -10.38 -9.78
CA PRO A 9 24.93 -11.15 -8.62
C PRO A 9 23.41 -11.12 -8.45
N VAL A 10 22.79 -12.28 -8.65
CA VAL A 10 21.34 -12.45 -8.52
C VAL A 10 21.02 -12.55 -7.03
N VAL A 11 20.08 -11.74 -6.55
CA VAL A 11 19.50 -11.87 -5.22
C VAL A 11 19.00 -13.32 -5.02
N PRO A 12 19.32 -13.98 -3.89
CA PRO A 12 18.86 -15.34 -3.65
C PRO A 12 17.33 -15.46 -3.75
N ARG A 13 16.83 -16.57 -4.31
CA ARG A 13 15.39 -16.77 -4.52
C ARG A 13 14.59 -16.72 -3.23
N TRP A 14 15.16 -17.24 -2.13
CA TRP A 14 14.52 -17.23 -0.82
C TRP A 14 14.32 -15.80 -0.29
N LEU A 15 15.24 -14.87 -0.58
CA LEU A 15 15.13 -13.49 -0.13
C LEU A 15 14.03 -12.76 -0.90
N HIS A 16 13.93 -12.98 -2.20
CA HIS A 16 12.81 -12.47 -2.99
C HIS A 16 11.46 -13.07 -2.53
N ALA A 17 11.42 -14.38 -2.27
CA ALA A 17 10.22 -15.05 -1.77
C ALA A 17 9.80 -14.50 -0.40
N LEU A 18 10.75 -14.22 0.49
CA LEU A 18 10.48 -13.59 1.79
C LEU A 18 9.95 -12.16 1.64
N ALA A 19 10.50 -11.36 0.72
CA ALA A 19 9.97 -10.03 0.41
C ALA A 19 8.52 -10.11 -0.10
N VAL A 20 8.22 -11.06 -1.00
CA VAL A 20 6.86 -11.31 -1.50
C VAL A 20 5.94 -11.73 -0.35
N LEU A 21 6.37 -12.66 0.50
CA LEU A 21 5.61 -13.10 1.67
C LEU A 21 5.31 -11.93 2.62
N THR A 22 6.26 -11.02 2.82
CA THR A 22 6.07 -9.81 3.65
C THR A 22 4.94 -8.95 3.08
N VAL A 23 4.93 -8.71 1.77
CA VAL A 23 3.82 -7.98 1.11
C VAL A 23 2.51 -8.73 1.23
N LEU A 24 2.51 -10.06 1.03
CA LEU A 24 1.32 -10.89 1.15
C LEU A 24 0.72 -10.87 2.56
N PHE A 25 1.53 -10.82 3.61
CA PHE A 25 1.05 -10.63 4.99
C PHE A 25 0.65 -9.18 5.31
N THR A 26 1.18 -8.21 4.57
CA THR A 26 0.78 -6.81 4.73
C THR A 26 -0.61 -6.54 4.13
N LEU A 27 -1.05 -7.31 3.13
CA LEU A 27 -2.41 -7.19 2.57
C LEU A 27 -3.53 -7.44 3.61
N PRO A 28 -3.57 -8.58 4.34
CA PRO A 28 -4.54 -8.79 5.41
C PRO A 28 -4.29 -7.82 6.57
N LEU A 29 -3.05 -7.41 6.86
CA LEU A 29 -2.77 -6.37 7.86
C LEU A 29 -3.53 -5.07 7.57
N ILE A 30 -3.43 -4.59 6.32
CA ILE A 30 -4.10 -3.37 5.85
C ILE A 30 -5.61 -3.56 5.81
N PHE A 31 -6.09 -4.71 5.32
CA PHE A 31 -7.52 -5.02 5.27
C PHE A 31 -8.14 -5.05 6.66
N LEU A 32 -7.53 -5.76 7.62
CA LEU A 32 -7.99 -5.82 9.01
C LEU A 32 -7.86 -4.45 9.70
N GLY A 33 -6.80 -3.70 9.42
CA GLY A 33 -6.60 -2.34 9.94
C GLY A 33 -7.65 -1.35 9.44
N ALA A 34 -8.09 -1.49 8.19
CA ALA A 34 -9.26 -0.79 7.69
C ALA A 34 -10.55 -1.38 8.29
N GLY A 35 -10.65 -2.69 8.51
CA GLY A 35 -11.79 -3.33 9.16
C GLY A 35 -12.06 -2.77 10.55
N VAL A 36 -11.04 -2.66 11.41
CA VAL A 36 -11.17 -2.14 12.78
C VAL A 36 -11.69 -0.70 12.80
N THR A 37 -11.27 0.12 11.83
CA THR A 37 -11.71 1.50 11.73
C THR A 37 -13.13 1.60 11.14
N SER A 38 -13.48 0.77 10.15
CA SER A 38 -14.81 0.79 9.52
C SER A 38 -15.89 0.38 10.50
N HIS A 39 -15.61 -0.65 11.31
CA HIS A 39 -16.53 -1.17 12.32
C HIS A 39 -16.45 -0.43 13.66
N LYS A 40 -15.55 0.58 13.78
CA LYS A 40 -15.33 1.35 15.02
C LYS A 40 -14.95 0.49 16.23
N VAL A 41 -14.19 -0.58 15.98
CA VAL A 41 -13.76 -1.56 16.99
C VAL A 41 -12.28 -1.48 17.32
N GLY A 42 -11.55 -0.48 16.81
CA GLY A 42 -10.09 -0.37 16.99
C GLY A 42 -9.64 0.10 18.37
N MET A 43 -10.55 0.18 19.34
CA MET A 43 -10.28 0.48 20.76
C MET A 43 -10.90 -0.60 21.66
N VAL A 44 -11.22 -1.78 21.11
CA VAL A 44 -11.84 -2.84 21.92
C VAL A 44 -10.83 -3.36 22.95
N ASP A 45 -9.54 -3.36 22.59
CA ASP A 45 -8.45 -3.48 23.55
C ASP A 45 -7.91 -2.09 23.93
N PRO A 46 -8.08 -1.65 25.19
CA PRO A 46 -7.66 -0.30 25.62
C PRO A 46 -6.14 -0.14 25.75
N ARG A 47 -5.35 -1.22 25.59
CA ARG A 47 -3.88 -1.15 25.66
C ARG A 47 -3.30 -1.14 24.26
N GLY A 48 -2.60 -0.07 23.86
CA GLY A 48 -1.95 0.02 22.56
C GLY A 48 -0.84 -1.02 22.38
N PHE A 49 0.05 -1.16 23.37
CA PHE A 49 1.08 -2.19 23.36
C PHE A 49 0.61 -3.50 24.01
N ARG A 50 0.96 -4.62 23.38
CA ARG A 50 0.75 -5.99 23.83
C ARG A 50 1.99 -6.81 23.52
N TRP A 51 2.36 -7.71 24.43
CA TRP A 51 3.42 -8.67 24.13
C TRP A 51 2.94 -9.68 23.07
N PRO A 52 3.84 -10.25 22.24
CA PRO A 52 3.43 -11.15 21.16
C PRO A 52 2.57 -12.35 21.61
N TRP A 53 2.90 -12.96 22.76
CA TRP A 53 2.11 -14.07 23.31
C TRP A 53 0.73 -13.63 23.81
N GLU A 54 0.57 -12.39 24.29
CA GLU A 54 -0.73 -11.84 24.67
C GLU A 54 -1.62 -11.58 23.45
N ILE A 55 -1.03 -11.16 22.33
CA ILE A 55 -1.75 -10.96 21.07
C ILE A 55 -2.30 -12.31 20.57
N VAL A 56 -1.45 -13.35 20.58
CA VAL A 56 -1.86 -14.69 20.14
C VAL A 56 -2.90 -15.29 21.09
N ALA A 57 -2.70 -15.20 22.41
CA ALA A 57 -3.67 -15.68 23.38
C ALA A 57 -5.03 -14.95 23.22
N GLY A 58 -5.00 -13.64 22.98
CA GLY A 58 -6.19 -12.83 22.79
C GLY A 58 -7.06 -13.25 21.59
N LEU A 59 -6.48 -13.82 20.53
CA LEU A 59 -7.24 -14.38 19.40
C LEU A 59 -8.13 -15.57 19.81
N PHE A 60 -7.67 -16.39 20.76
CA PHE A 60 -8.38 -17.59 21.19
C PHE A 60 -9.26 -17.36 22.41
N GLN A 61 -8.92 -16.34 23.22
CA GLN A 61 -9.63 -16.03 24.47
C GLN A 61 -10.83 -15.11 24.26
N ASN A 62 -10.84 -14.30 23.20
CA ASN A 62 -11.92 -13.35 22.93
C ASN A 62 -12.80 -13.84 21.78
N VAL A 63 -14.11 -13.70 21.95
CA VAL A 63 -15.12 -14.02 20.93
C VAL A 63 -15.77 -12.75 20.39
N GLY A 64 -16.12 -12.75 19.10
CA GLY A 64 -16.80 -11.63 18.44
C GLY A 64 -15.96 -10.91 17.41
N LEU A 65 -16.63 -10.34 16.41
CA LEU A 65 -15.99 -9.76 15.23
C LEU A 65 -15.02 -8.62 15.57
N GLY A 66 -15.35 -7.76 16.53
CA GLY A 66 -14.49 -6.64 16.93
C GLY A 66 -13.13 -7.08 17.46
N TRP A 67 -13.14 -8.05 18.38
CA TRP A 67 -11.93 -8.65 18.93
C TRP A 67 -11.12 -9.39 17.86
N LEU A 68 -11.78 -10.15 16.99
CA LEU A 68 -11.11 -10.86 15.89
C LEU A 68 -10.42 -9.90 14.92
N LEU A 69 -11.09 -8.78 14.58
CA LEU A 69 -10.51 -7.74 13.73
C LEU A 69 -9.30 -7.08 14.38
N GLU A 70 -9.41 -6.70 15.65
CA GLU A 70 -8.33 -6.00 16.35
C GLU A 70 -7.12 -6.91 16.62
N TYR A 71 -7.33 -8.07 17.23
CA TYR A 71 -6.22 -9.00 17.47
C TYR A 71 -5.66 -9.57 16.17
N GLY A 72 -6.50 -9.83 15.15
CA GLY A 72 -6.02 -10.24 13.82
C GLY A 72 -5.11 -9.20 13.20
N HIS A 73 -5.50 -7.91 13.23
CA HIS A 73 -4.67 -6.80 12.77
C HIS A 73 -3.32 -6.76 13.52
N ARG A 74 -3.34 -6.84 14.86
CA ARG A 74 -2.12 -6.85 15.69
C ARG A 74 -1.21 -8.04 15.40
N THR A 75 -1.77 -9.24 15.20
CA THR A 75 -1.02 -10.46 14.85
C THR A 75 -0.30 -10.31 13.53
N PHE A 76 -0.98 -9.86 12.47
CA PHE A 76 -0.32 -9.60 11.19
C PHE A 76 0.73 -8.49 11.30
N GLY A 77 0.52 -7.49 12.16
CA GLY A 77 1.50 -6.43 12.42
C GLY A 77 2.80 -7.00 12.98
N PHE A 78 2.70 -7.92 13.93
CA PHE A 78 3.85 -8.63 14.48
C PHE A 78 4.54 -9.52 13.43
N VAL A 79 3.78 -10.31 12.66
CA VAL A 79 4.33 -11.17 11.61
C VAL A 79 5.08 -10.35 10.55
N VAL A 80 4.50 -9.24 10.09
CA VAL A 80 5.15 -8.32 9.14
C VAL A 80 6.42 -7.71 9.73
N GLY A 81 6.43 -7.38 11.03
CA GLY A 81 7.64 -6.96 11.75
C GLY A 81 8.76 -7.99 11.70
N LEU A 82 8.47 -9.25 12.03
CA LEU A 82 9.44 -10.35 11.96
C LEU A 82 9.96 -10.58 10.53
N CYS A 83 9.06 -10.57 9.55
CA CYS A 83 9.44 -10.68 8.15
C CYS A 83 10.33 -9.50 7.73
N GLY A 84 10.03 -8.28 8.16
CA GLY A 84 10.85 -7.09 7.91
C GLY A 84 12.27 -7.22 8.45
N ILE A 85 12.44 -7.73 9.68
CA ILE A 85 13.75 -8.02 10.25
C ILE A 85 14.50 -9.05 9.41
N ALA A 86 13.85 -10.16 9.06
CA ALA A 86 14.46 -11.22 8.26
C ALA A 86 14.85 -10.73 6.85
N VAL A 87 14.03 -9.88 6.21
CA VAL A 87 14.37 -9.24 4.93
C VAL A 87 15.57 -8.32 5.08
N ALA A 88 15.63 -7.51 6.14
CA ALA A 88 16.75 -6.60 6.37
C ALA A 88 18.07 -7.37 6.58
N VAL A 89 18.06 -8.39 7.46
CA VAL A 89 19.21 -9.28 7.67
C VAL A 89 19.60 -9.98 6.36
N GLY A 90 18.64 -10.48 5.60
CA GLY A 90 18.88 -11.12 4.32
C GLY A 90 19.52 -10.20 3.28
N CYS A 91 19.04 -8.95 3.18
CA CYS A 91 19.58 -7.95 2.26
C CYS A 91 20.99 -7.51 2.67
N TRP A 92 21.33 -7.47 3.96
CA TRP A 92 22.69 -7.17 4.41
C TRP A 92 23.65 -8.34 4.29
N GLY A 93 23.22 -9.56 4.64
CA GLY A 93 24.07 -10.75 4.62
C GLY A 93 24.32 -11.31 3.22
N TRP A 94 23.31 -11.27 2.34
CA TRP A 94 23.36 -11.87 1.01
C TRP A 94 23.08 -10.89 -0.14
N GLY A 95 22.67 -9.66 0.17
CA GLY A 95 22.53 -8.62 -0.84
C GLY A 95 23.91 -8.13 -1.27
N ARG A 96 24.27 -8.41 -2.53
CA ARG A 96 25.56 -7.97 -3.10
C ARG A 96 25.56 -6.48 -3.49
N ARG A 97 24.49 -5.74 -3.15
CA ARG A 97 24.29 -4.32 -3.45
C ARG A 97 24.02 -3.56 -2.13
N PRO A 98 24.97 -2.75 -1.63
CA PRO A 98 24.82 -2.06 -0.34
C PRO A 98 23.58 -1.18 -0.23
N TRP A 99 23.16 -0.54 -1.33
CA TRP A 99 21.96 0.30 -1.34
C TRP A 99 20.68 -0.48 -1.02
N LEU A 100 20.61 -1.78 -1.40
CA LEU A 100 19.47 -2.63 -1.10
C LEU A 100 19.42 -2.97 0.41
N GLY A 101 20.59 -3.13 1.04
CA GLY A 101 20.71 -3.24 2.50
C GLY A 101 20.16 -2.00 3.20
N TRP A 102 20.60 -0.80 2.81
CA TRP A 102 20.08 0.45 3.36
C TRP A 102 18.58 0.64 3.10
N PHE A 103 18.10 0.32 1.90
CA PHE A 103 16.68 0.39 1.58
C PHE A 103 15.84 -0.58 2.42
N SER A 104 16.37 -1.78 2.72
CA SER A 104 15.70 -2.74 3.61
C SER A 104 15.66 -2.28 5.08
N LEU A 105 16.70 -1.57 5.56
CA LEU A 105 16.68 -0.95 6.89
C LEU A 105 15.69 0.20 6.96
N LEU A 106 15.61 1.02 5.90
CA LEU A 106 14.58 2.04 5.79
C LEU A 106 13.18 1.40 5.89
N ALA A 107 12.94 0.33 5.13
CA ALA A 107 11.66 -0.40 5.19
C ALA A 107 11.36 -0.90 6.61
N LEU A 108 12.34 -1.51 7.30
CA LEU A 108 12.19 -1.95 8.68
C LEU A 108 11.89 -0.78 9.63
N GLY A 109 12.60 0.33 9.51
CA GLY A 109 12.35 1.55 10.28
C GLY A 109 10.94 2.09 10.08
N LEU A 110 10.42 2.08 8.84
CA LEU A 110 9.04 2.46 8.53
C LEU A 110 8.02 1.48 9.12
N ILE A 111 8.27 0.16 9.11
CA ILE A 111 7.40 -0.82 9.79
C ILE A 111 7.33 -0.54 11.29
N CYS A 112 8.48 -0.29 11.94
CA CYS A 112 8.54 0.05 13.37
C CYS A 112 7.80 1.36 13.66
N GLY A 113 8.02 2.40 12.86
CA GLY A 113 7.31 3.68 12.98
C GLY A 113 5.80 3.51 12.81
N GLN A 114 5.36 2.62 11.92
CA GLN A 114 3.94 2.33 11.74
C GLN A 114 3.33 1.58 12.92
N GLY A 115 4.06 0.63 13.51
CA GLY A 115 3.67 -0.02 14.76
C GLY A 115 3.52 0.98 15.91
N LEU A 116 4.47 1.91 16.03
CA LEU A 116 4.43 2.98 17.04
C LEU A 116 3.23 3.92 16.85
N LEU A 117 2.96 4.35 15.61
CA LEU A 117 1.74 5.13 15.30
C LEU A 117 0.46 4.36 15.63
N GLY A 118 0.47 3.03 15.48
CA GLY A 118 -0.65 2.16 15.86
C GLY A 118 -0.87 2.13 17.38
N ILE A 119 0.22 2.08 18.16
CA ILE A 119 0.16 2.19 19.63
C ILE A 119 -0.37 3.56 20.04
N PHE A 120 0.18 4.64 19.47
CA PHE A 120 -0.25 6.01 19.79
C PHE A 120 -1.71 6.25 19.44
N ARG A 121 -2.18 5.69 18.33
CA ARG A 121 -3.59 5.73 17.97
C ARG A 121 -4.48 5.22 19.11
N VAL A 122 -4.09 4.16 19.82
CA VAL A 122 -4.90 3.59 20.92
C VAL A 122 -4.68 4.37 22.21
N ASP A 123 -3.43 4.52 22.63
CA ASP A 123 -3.09 5.08 23.95
C ASP A 123 -3.44 6.57 24.08
N TYR A 124 -3.46 7.30 22.95
CA TYR A 124 -3.70 8.74 22.91
C TYR A 124 -5.01 9.15 22.23
N ASP A 125 -5.92 8.20 21.94
CA ASP A 125 -7.22 8.50 21.31
C ASP A 125 -8.03 9.52 22.12
N ALA A 126 -8.05 9.38 23.46
CA ALA A 126 -8.77 10.30 24.33
C ALA A 126 -8.22 11.74 24.33
N LEU A 127 -6.94 11.93 23.98
CA LEU A 127 -6.27 13.23 24.01
C LEU A 127 -6.23 13.92 22.64
N TYR A 128 -6.06 13.15 21.55
CA TYR A 128 -5.88 13.69 20.19
C TYR A 128 -6.99 13.23 19.22
N GLY A 129 -7.98 12.49 19.71
CA GLY A 129 -9.05 11.94 18.90
C GLY A 129 -8.52 11.07 17.75
N ARG A 130 -9.10 11.27 16.57
CA ARG A 130 -8.82 10.45 15.37
C ARG A 130 -7.56 10.87 14.59
N ASP A 131 -6.74 11.77 15.12
CA ASP A 131 -5.61 12.34 14.39
C ASP A 131 -4.50 11.32 14.17
N PHE A 132 -4.13 10.57 15.21
CA PHE A 132 -3.21 9.45 15.06
C PHE A 132 -3.77 8.32 14.20
N ALA A 133 -5.09 8.11 14.20
CA ALA A 133 -5.73 7.14 13.31
C ALA A 133 -5.60 7.55 11.83
N LEU A 134 -5.78 8.84 11.51
CA LEU A 134 -5.54 9.41 10.19
C LEU A 134 -4.07 9.28 9.79
N MET A 135 -3.14 9.70 10.66
CA MET A 135 -1.70 9.63 10.40
C MET A 135 -1.24 8.19 10.17
N HIS A 136 -1.65 7.25 11.04
CA HIS A 136 -1.36 5.83 10.91
C HIS A 136 -1.92 5.25 9.60
N GLY A 137 -3.14 5.62 9.21
CA GLY A 137 -3.74 5.20 7.94
C GLY A 137 -2.95 5.69 6.72
N CYS A 138 -2.64 6.99 6.66
CA CYS A 138 -1.87 7.58 5.56
C CYS A 138 -0.44 7.02 5.50
N PHE A 139 0.23 6.86 6.65
CA PHE A 139 1.58 6.32 6.73
C PHE A 139 1.64 4.84 6.33
N ALA A 140 0.58 4.05 6.61
CA ALA A 140 0.45 2.67 6.14
C ALA A 140 0.67 2.53 4.63
N GLN A 141 0.16 3.51 3.86
CA GLN A 141 0.25 3.54 2.40
C GLN A 141 1.71 3.64 1.96
N ILE A 142 2.49 4.51 2.63
CA ILE A 142 3.92 4.70 2.36
C ILE A 142 4.71 3.44 2.71
N VAL A 143 4.45 2.83 3.87
CA VAL A 143 5.10 1.56 4.26
C VAL A 143 4.83 0.49 3.21
N PHE A 144 3.57 0.34 2.79
CA PHE A 144 3.20 -0.68 1.81
C PHE A 144 3.91 -0.51 0.46
N VAL A 145 3.98 0.71 -0.09
CA VAL A 145 4.67 0.92 -1.37
C VAL A 145 6.18 0.71 -1.26
N VAL A 146 6.79 0.96 -0.10
CA VAL A 146 8.21 0.62 0.14
C VAL A 146 8.41 -0.89 0.16
N LEU A 147 7.50 -1.66 0.78
CA LEU A 147 7.55 -3.13 0.76
C LEU A 147 7.35 -3.70 -0.65
N VAL A 148 6.42 -3.15 -1.43
CA VAL A 148 6.24 -3.52 -2.84
C VAL A 148 7.48 -3.15 -3.68
N SER A 149 8.13 -2.03 -3.37
CA SER A 149 9.40 -1.63 -4.01
C SER A 149 10.53 -2.62 -3.69
N LEU A 150 10.61 -3.12 -2.45
CA LEU A 150 11.55 -4.20 -2.09
C LEU A 150 11.32 -5.47 -2.91
N VAL A 151 10.06 -5.87 -3.11
CA VAL A 151 9.71 -7.01 -3.99
C VAL A 151 10.20 -6.76 -5.41
N LEU A 152 9.97 -5.55 -5.94
CA LEU A 152 10.45 -5.18 -7.27
C LEU A 152 11.98 -5.27 -7.35
N PHE A 153 12.70 -4.67 -6.39
CA PHE A 153 14.17 -4.59 -6.40
C PHE A 153 14.87 -5.93 -6.19
N THR A 154 14.21 -6.87 -5.50
CA THR A 154 14.71 -8.25 -5.32
C THR A 154 14.30 -9.18 -6.47
N SER A 155 13.43 -8.74 -7.39
CA SER A 155 12.94 -9.57 -8.49
C SER A 155 14.04 -9.83 -9.53
N ARG A 156 14.01 -11.03 -10.13
CA ARG A 156 14.93 -11.38 -11.25
C ARG A 156 14.82 -10.40 -12.40
N ARG A 157 13.58 -10.04 -12.77
CA ARG A 157 13.28 -9.12 -13.87
C ARG A 157 13.94 -7.76 -13.68
N TRP A 158 13.91 -7.21 -12.46
CA TRP A 158 14.59 -5.95 -12.16
C TRP A 158 16.12 -6.04 -12.27
N MET A 159 16.69 -7.22 -12.05
CA MET A 159 18.14 -7.43 -12.12
C MET A 159 18.64 -7.70 -13.54
N THR A 160 17.86 -8.42 -14.35
CA THR A 160 18.31 -8.96 -15.64
C THR A 160 17.79 -8.24 -16.86
N ASP A 161 16.62 -7.60 -16.80
CA ASP A 161 16.03 -7.01 -18.01
C ASP A 161 16.91 -5.86 -18.52
N PRO A 162 17.15 -5.77 -19.85
CA PRO A 162 17.76 -4.61 -20.48
C PRO A 162 17.03 -3.33 -20.08
N THR A 163 17.68 -2.20 -20.19
CA THR A 163 17.18 -0.93 -19.63
C THR A 163 16.91 0.04 -20.76
N ASP A 164 15.76 -0.16 -21.39
CA ASP A 164 15.26 0.71 -22.44
C ASP A 164 14.67 1.99 -21.81
N MET A 165 14.87 3.13 -22.45
CA MET A 165 14.47 4.42 -21.88
C MET A 165 12.98 4.67 -22.09
N ALA A 166 12.25 4.91 -21.01
CA ALA A 166 10.89 5.44 -21.08
C ALA A 166 10.88 6.89 -21.61
N SER A 167 9.82 7.27 -22.32
CA SER A 167 9.63 8.64 -22.80
C SER A 167 9.56 9.65 -21.63
N PRO A 168 9.98 10.92 -21.84
CA PRO A 168 9.88 11.96 -20.80
C PRO A 168 8.45 12.16 -20.29
N ALA A 169 7.46 12.04 -21.17
CA ALA A 169 6.05 12.14 -20.80
C ALA A 169 5.62 11.02 -19.85
N LEU A 170 5.99 9.76 -20.13
CA LEU A 170 5.68 8.62 -19.27
C LEU A 170 6.33 8.75 -17.89
N LYS A 171 7.60 9.18 -17.85
CA LYS A 171 8.31 9.49 -16.61
C LYS A 171 7.56 10.54 -15.79
N ARG A 172 7.33 11.73 -16.35
CA ARG A 172 6.62 12.83 -15.67
C ARG A 172 5.23 12.41 -15.17
N TRP A 173 4.41 11.81 -16.02
CA TRP A 173 3.04 11.44 -15.66
C TRP A 173 2.96 10.28 -14.68
N SER A 174 3.94 9.36 -14.65
CA SER A 174 4.00 8.32 -13.61
C SER A 174 4.17 8.91 -12.21
N ILE A 175 5.00 9.96 -12.05
CA ILE A 175 5.20 10.66 -10.78
C ILE A 175 3.97 11.49 -10.42
N VAL A 176 3.46 12.29 -11.37
CA VAL A 176 2.26 13.12 -11.15
C VAL A 176 1.08 12.25 -10.72
N THR A 177 0.82 11.14 -11.43
CA THR A 177 -0.27 10.22 -11.08
C THR A 177 -0.07 9.61 -9.71
N THR A 178 1.17 9.20 -9.36
CA THR A 178 1.49 8.66 -8.02
C THR A 178 1.20 9.67 -6.91
N LEU A 179 1.59 10.94 -7.09
CA LEU A 179 1.33 12.00 -6.11
C LEU A 179 -0.16 12.31 -5.99
N LEU A 180 -0.89 12.36 -7.11
CA LEU A 180 -2.34 12.57 -7.13
C LEU A 180 -3.07 11.42 -6.42
N VAL A 181 -2.70 10.17 -6.68
CA VAL A 181 -3.28 9.00 -6.00
C VAL A 181 -3.00 9.04 -4.50
N TYR A 182 -1.79 9.39 -4.08
CA TYR A 182 -1.49 9.53 -2.65
C TYR A 182 -2.31 10.65 -2.01
N GLY A 183 -2.41 11.81 -2.66
CA GLY A 183 -3.29 12.90 -2.22
C GLY A 183 -4.74 12.46 -2.07
N GLN A 184 -5.24 11.66 -3.00
CA GLN A 184 -6.59 11.08 -2.96
C GLN A 184 -6.79 10.12 -1.78
N LEU A 185 -5.77 9.35 -1.42
CA LEU A 185 -5.79 8.49 -0.22
C LEU A 185 -5.84 9.34 1.06
N VAL A 186 -5.09 10.44 1.13
CA VAL A 186 -5.15 11.39 2.25
C VAL A 186 -6.55 12.01 2.36
N LEU A 187 -7.13 12.47 1.25
CA LEU A 187 -8.50 12.98 1.20
C LEU A 187 -9.51 11.92 1.66
N GLY A 188 -9.34 10.65 1.27
CA GLY A 188 -10.15 9.54 1.74
C GLY A 188 -10.00 9.28 3.24
N GLY A 189 -8.78 9.45 3.78
CA GLY A 189 -8.53 9.45 5.21
C GLY A 189 -9.28 10.57 5.94
N LEU A 190 -9.27 11.80 5.39
CA LEU A 190 -10.03 12.92 5.95
C LEU A 190 -11.53 12.62 6.00
N VAL A 191 -12.11 12.06 4.94
CA VAL A 191 -13.53 11.62 4.91
C VAL A 191 -13.87 10.68 6.06
N ARG A 192 -12.91 9.86 6.49
CA ARG A 192 -13.10 8.80 7.49
C ARG A 192 -12.88 9.27 8.91
N HIS A 193 -11.96 10.21 9.10
CA HIS A 193 -11.45 10.59 10.42
C HIS A 193 -11.84 12.01 10.85
N LYS A 194 -12.24 12.88 9.92
CA LYS A 194 -12.60 14.26 10.19
C LYS A 194 -14.05 14.54 9.79
N GLU A 195 -14.71 15.38 10.58
CA GLU A 195 -16.08 15.85 10.33
C GLU A 195 -16.02 17.26 9.76
N ASP A 196 -15.44 17.36 8.56
CA ASP A 196 -15.35 18.62 7.82
C ASP A 196 -15.92 18.49 6.40
N LEU A 197 -16.16 19.62 5.75
CA LEU A 197 -16.67 19.68 4.39
C LEU A 197 -15.58 19.46 3.33
N LEU A 198 -14.30 19.61 3.69
CA LEU A 198 -13.18 19.56 2.76
C LEU A 198 -12.88 18.12 2.35
N GLY A 199 -12.91 17.17 3.28
CA GLY A 199 -12.66 15.75 3.02
C GLY A 199 -13.60 15.20 1.95
N PRO A 200 -14.94 15.21 2.15
CA PRO A 200 -15.89 14.62 1.20
C PRO A 200 -15.88 15.30 -0.17
N ARG A 201 -15.87 16.64 -0.21
CA ARG A 201 -15.88 17.40 -1.48
C ARG A 201 -14.56 17.23 -2.23
N GLY A 202 -13.45 17.35 -1.51
CA GLY A 202 -12.10 17.17 -2.05
C GLY A 202 -11.91 15.75 -2.58
N HIS A 203 -12.33 14.74 -1.83
CA HIS A 203 -12.23 13.35 -2.26
C HIS A 203 -13.11 13.08 -3.49
N LEU A 204 -14.34 13.56 -3.54
CA LEU A 204 -15.21 13.37 -4.72
C LEU A 204 -14.64 14.05 -5.97
N LEU A 205 -14.25 15.32 -5.88
CA LEU A 205 -13.65 16.05 -7.01
C LEU A 205 -12.29 15.46 -7.42
N GLY A 206 -11.46 15.12 -6.44
CA GLY A 206 -10.16 14.48 -6.63
C GLY A 206 -10.27 13.12 -7.33
N ALA A 207 -11.36 12.38 -7.12
CA ALA A 207 -11.59 11.10 -7.80
C ALA A 207 -11.65 11.25 -9.32
N PHE A 208 -12.27 12.31 -9.85
CA PHE A 208 -12.30 12.59 -11.28
C PHE A 208 -10.90 12.93 -11.83
N ILE A 209 -10.16 13.77 -11.11
CA ILE A 209 -8.79 14.16 -11.49
C ILE A 209 -7.86 12.94 -11.54
N VAL A 210 -7.91 12.11 -10.49
CA VAL A 210 -7.10 10.90 -10.37
C VAL A 210 -7.47 9.88 -11.43
N THR A 211 -8.77 9.71 -11.71
CA THR A 211 -9.25 8.83 -12.79
C THR A 211 -8.69 9.30 -14.14
N GLY A 212 -8.78 10.59 -14.45
CA GLY A 212 -8.21 11.16 -15.67
C GLY A 212 -6.69 10.94 -15.77
N ALA A 213 -5.96 11.15 -14.67
CA ALA A 213 -4.52 10.92 -14.62
C ALA A 213 -4.15 9.44 -14.85
N ILE A 214 -4.89 8.50 -14.24
CA ILE A 214 -4.66 7.06 -14.45
C ILE A 214 -4.97 6.65 -15.88
N LEU A 215 -6.09 7.11 -16.46
CA LEU A 215 -6.45 6.82 -17.85
C LEU A 215 -5.40 7.37 -18.83
N TRP A 216 -4.89 8.58 -18.56
CA TRP A 216 -3.80 9.17 -19.33
C TRP A 216 -2.50 8.36 -19.20
N LEU A 217 -2.14 7.93 -17.99
CA LEU A 217 -0.98 7.08 -17.77
C LEU A 217 -1.12 5.72 -18.48
N LEU A 218 -2.31 5.11 -18.45
CA LEU A 218 -2.62 3.87 -19.17
C LEU A 218 -2.44 4.03 -20.69
N MET A 219 -2.84 5.16 -21.25
CA MET A 219 -2.63 5.49 -22.66
C MET A 219 -1.14 5.61 -22.99
N LEU A 220 -0.38 6.36 -22.19
CA LEU A 220 1.08 6.48 -22.37
C LEU A 220 1.80 5.14 -22.28
N MET A 221 1.37 4.25 -21.37
CA MET A 221 1.94 2.91 -21.24
C MET A 221 1.60 2.02 -22.45
N ARG A 222 0.39 2.14 -23.00
CA ARG A 222 -0.06 1.40 -24.18
C ARG A 222 0.73 1.81 -25.43
N ASP A 223 0.96 3.12 -25.58
CA ASP A 223 1.57 3.68 -26.78
C ASP A 223 3.10 3.70 -26.70
N SER A 224 3.67 3.35 -25.53
CA SER A 224 5.12 3.21 -25.36
C SER A 224 5.71 1.99 -26.08
N GLU A 225 6.96 2.10 -26.52
CA GLU A 225 7.76 0.96 -26.97
C GLU A 225 7.93 -0.12 -25.88
N LEU A 226 7.76 0.28 -24.61
CA LEU A 226 7.84 -0.57 -23.43
C LEU A 226 6.50 -1.24 -23.07
N ARG A 227 5.48 -1.20 -23.93
CA ARG A 227 4.11 -1.67 -23.61
C ARG A 227 4.06 -3.08 -23.01
N GLU A 228 4.91 -4.00 -23.47
CA GLU A 228 4.96 -5.38 -22.98
C GLU A 228 5.56 -5.47 -21.57
N ARG A 229 6.45 -4.55 -21.20
CA ARG A 229 6.98 -4.44 -19.83
C ARG A 229 5.91 -4.00 -18.85
N PHE A 230 4.98 -3.18 -19.33
CA PHE A 230 3.88 -2.61 -18.55
C PHE A 230 2.58 -3.41 -18.61
N LYS A 231 2.54 -4.57 -19.29
CA LYS A 231 1.31 -5.34 -19.53
C LYS A 231 0.56 -5.66 -18.23
N LEU A 232 1.26 -6.17 -17.22
CA LEU A 232 0.65 -6.51 -15.94
C LEU A 232 0.12 -5.25 -15.24
N GLN A 233 0.91 -4.19 -15.17
CA GLN A 233 0.54 -2.94 -14.51
C GLN A 233 -0.67 -2.29 -15.18
N ARG A 234 -0.79 -2.37 -16.51
CA ARG A 234 -1.97 -1.90 -17.24
C ARG A 234 -3.22 -2.68 -16.84
N ILE A 235 -3.14 -4.01 -16.82
CA ILE A 235 -4.27 -4.88 -16.43
C ILE A 235 -4.68 -4.60 -14.99
N LEU A 236 -3.72 -4.54 -14.07
CA LEU A 236 -3.97 -4.25 -12.66
C LEU A 236 -4.58 -2.86 -12.46
N LEU A 237 -4.04 -1.81 -13.08
CA LEU A 237 -4.59 -0.46 -12.96
C LEU A 237 -6.01 -0.36 -13.54
N MET A 238 -6.30 -1.00 -14.67
CA MET A 238 -7.67 -1.02 -15.22
C MET A 238 -8.64 -1.73 -14.28
N ALA A 239 -8.26 -2.92 -13.79
CA ALA A 239 -9.10 -3.71 -12.89
C ALA A 239 -9.34 -2.99 -11.55
N PHE A 240 -8.27 -2.48 -10.93
CA PHE A 240 -8.39 -1.77 -9.66
C PHE A 240 -9.09 -0.43 -9.80
N LEU A 241 -8.89 0.33 -10.89
CA LEU A 241 -9.63 1.57 -11.13
C LEU A 241 -11.13 1.31 -11.25
N ALA A 242 -11.53 0.31 -12.06
CA ALA A 242 -12.94 -0.05 -12.20
C ALA A 242 -13.56 -0.46 -10.86
N LEU A 243 -12.85 -1.32 -10.11
CA LEU A 243 -13.29 -1.76 -8.79
C LEU A 243 -13.35 -0.60 -7.78
N GLN A 244 -12.37 0.31 -7.79
CA GLN A 244 -12.32 1.46 -6.88
C GLN A 244 -13.50 2.41 -7.10
N LEU A 245 -13.85 2.67 -8.36
CA LEU A 245 -15.00 3.51 -8.72
C LEU A 245 -16.31 2.87 -8.27
N LEU A 246 -16.49 1.57 -8.54
CA LEU A 246 -17.66 0.82 -8.07
C LEU A 246 -17.77 0.89 -6.54
N LEU A 247 -16.71 0.50 -5.82
CA LEU A 247 -16.69 0.53 -4.36
C LEU A 247 -16.87 1.95 -3.79
N GLY A 248 -16.39 2.97 -4.50
CA GLY A 248 -16.54 4.37 -4.10
C GLY A 248 -17.98 4.87 -4.22
N VAL A 249 -18.64 4.54 -5.34
CA VAL A 249 -20.07 4.80 -5.54
C VAL A 249 -20.88 4.08 -4.47
N GLU A 250 -20.64 2.78 -4.26
CA GLU A 250 -21.35 2.01 -3.23
C GLU A 250 -21.10 2.56 -1.82
N SER A 251 -19.86 2.97 -1.51
CA SER A 251 -19.52 3.62 -0.23
C SER A 251 -20.29 4.94 -0.03
N TRP A 252 -20.51 5.71 -1.10
CA TRP A 252 -21.25 6.97 -1.07
C TRP A 252 -22.75 6.75 -0.95
N LEU A 253 -23.31 5.85 -1.76
CA LEU A 253 -24.72 5.49 -1.73
C LEU A 253 -25.13 4.93 -0.36
N ALA A 254 -24.28 4.10 0.26
CA ALA A 254 -24.51 3.56 1.59
C ALA A 254 -24.69 4.63 2.69
N ARG A 255 -24.30 5.90 2.44
CA ARG A 255 -24.61 7.02 3.37
C ARG A 255 -26.05 7.51 3.29
N PHE A 256 -26.72 7.34 2.16
CA PHE A 256 -28.10 7.76 1.94
C PHE A 256 -29.09 6.63 2.22
N TYR A 257 -28.64 5.37 2.13
CA TYR A 257 -29.38 4.20 2.58
C TYR A 257 -29.24 4.00 4.10
N THR A 258 -29.75 4.95 4.88
CA THR A 258 -30.09 4.77 6.29
C THR A 258 -31.59 4.47 6.41
N PRO A 259 -32.06 3.66 7.40
CA PRO A 259 -33.45 3.19 7.54
C PRO A 259 -34.56 4.24 7.71
N GLN A 260 -34.23 5.53 7.56
CA GLN A 260 -35.15 6.67 7.68
C GLN A 260 -35.56 7.22 6.30
N ALA A 261 -35.07 6.65 5.20
CA ALA A 261 -35.67 6.86 3.89
C ALA A 261 -36.89 5.94 3.77
N ASP A 262 -38.08 6.53 3.87
CA ASP A 262 -39.36 5.85 3.68
C ASP A 262 -39.40 5.09 2.33
N PHE A 263 -39.10 3.80 2.34
CA PHE A 263 -39.48 2.85 1.30
C PHE A 263 -40.41 1.79 1.92
N PRO A 264 -41.73 2.05 2.00
CA PRO A 264 -42.71 1.16 2.65
C PRO A 264 -42.91 -0.20 1.96
N GLN A 265 -42.18 -0.49 0.88
CA GLN A 265 -42.44 -1.63 -0.02
C GLN A 265 -41.48 -2.81 0.19
N LEU A 266 -40.46 -2.67 1.02
CA LEU A 266 -39.55 -3.76 1.39
C LEU A 266 -39.63 -3.95 2.90
N LEU A 267 -40.61 -4.76 3.32
CA LEU A 267 -40.85 -5.15 4.71
C LEU A 267 -39.53 -5.52 5.44
N PRO A 268 -39.34 -5.05 6.68
CA PRO A 268 -38.21 -5.48 7.50
C PRO A 268 -38.48 -6.92 7.98
N LEU A 269 -37.65 -7.87 7.54
CA LEU A 269 -37.63 -9.19 8.18
C LEU A 269 -37.01 -9.06 9.59
N PRO A 270 -37.57 -9.74 10.61
CA PRO A 270 -37.15 -9.58 11.99
C PRO A 270 -35.79 -10.25 12.24
N GLU A 271 -34.92 -9.56 12.99
CA GLU A 271 -33.99 -10.11 14.00
C GLU A 271 -33.08 -11.33 13.69
N LEU A 272 -32.81 -11.66 12.42
CA LEU A 272 -31.94 -12.81 12.10
C LEU A 272 -30.65 -12.53 11.33
N LEU A 273 -30.35 -11.28 10.94
CA LEU A 273 -28.98 -10.82 10.66
C LEU A 273 -28.99 -9.28 10.51
N PRO A 274 -28.28 -8.50 11.36
CA PRO A 274 -28.15 -7.07 11.12
C PRO A 274 -27.16 -6.87 9.95
N ILE A 275 -27.67 -6.81 8.72
CA ILE A 275 -26.88 -6.51 7.52
C ILE A 275 -26.67 -4.99 7.43
N SER A 276 -26.06 -4.42 8.47
CA SER A 276 -25.21 -3.22 8.34
C SER A 276 -23.88 -3.59 7.66
N LEU A 277 -23.47 -4.87 7.79
CA LEU A 277 -22.19 -5.45 7.39
C LEU A 277 -21.67 -5.07 5.99
N HIS A 278 -22.52 -4.85 4.99
CA HIS A 278 -22.03 -4.56 3.63
C HIS A 278 -21.25 -3.24 3.56
N ALA A 279 -21.71 -2.19 4.22
CA ALA A 279 -21.11 -0.86 4.05
C ALA A 279 -19.70 -0.77 4.66
N GLU A 280 -19.46 -1.40 5.81
CA GLU A 280 -18.13 -1.45 6.44
C GLU A 280 -17.13 -2.23 5.58
N TRP A 281 -17.53 -3.37 5.03
CA TRP A 281 -16.66 -4.18 4.17
C TRP A 281 -16.41 -3.50 2.83
N ILE A 282 -17.39 -2.82 2.24
CA ILE A 282 -17.21 -2.02 1.02
C ILE A 282 -16.20 -0.89 1.28
N ARG A 283 -16.33 -0.14 2.38
CA ARG A 283 -15.35 0.91 2.75
C ARG A 283 -13.95 0.33 3.00
N THR A 284 -13.88 -0.84 3.61
CA THR A 284 -12.62 -1.56 3.87
C THR A 284 -11.94 -2.01 2.58
N ALA A 285 -12.72 -2.57 1.65
CA ALA A 285 -12.25 -2.95 0.32
C ALA A 285 -11.84 -1.72 -0.50
N HIS A 286 -12.62 -0.63 -0.46
CA HIS A 286 -12.29 0.64 -1.14
C HIS A 286 -10.95 1.20 -0.67
N TYR A 287 -10.65 1.10 0.63
CA TYR A 287 -9.35 1.49 1.17
C TYR A 287 -8.22 0.60 0.63
N LEU A 288 -8.39 -0.73 0.66
CA LEU A 288 -7.38 -1.67 0.17
C LEU A 288 -7.12 -1.52 -1.33
N VAL A 289 -8.17 -1.40 -2.14
CA VAL A 289 -8.03 -1.25 -3.60
C VAL A 289 -7.35 0.08 -3.95
N GLY A 290 -7.64 1.16 -3.20
CA GLY A 290 -6.91 2.42 -3.30
C GLY A 290 -5.41 2.25 -3.03
N THR A 291 -5.04 1.48 -2.00
CA THR A 291 -3.65 1.10 -1.72
C THR A 291 -2.99 0.34 -2.87
N LEU A 292 -3.73 -0.58 -3.51
CA LEU A 292 -3.23 -1.36 -4.64
C LEU A 292 -3.04 -0.52 -5.91
N ILE A 293 -3.89 0.47 -6.14
CA ILE A 293 -3.68 1.46 -7.21
C ILE A 293 -2.37 2.22 -6.94
N PHE A 294 -2.21 2.74 -5.72
CA PHE A 294 -1.03 3.51 -5.34
C PHE A 294 0.28 2.74 -5.48
N SER A 295 0.33 1.49 -5.01
CA SER A 295 1.51 0.64 -5.18
C SER A 295 1.80 0.34 -6.65
N THR A 296 0.75 0.13 -7.46
CA THR A 296 0.91 -0.11 -8.89
C THR A 296 1.46 1.13 -9.61
N THR A 297 1.00 2.34 -9.28
CA THR A 297 1.55 3.59 -9.87
C THR A 297 3.00 3.83 -9.47
N VAL A 298 3.38 3.51 -8.23
CA VAL A 298 4.78 3.55 -7.77
C VAL A 298 5.64 2.57 -8.57
N VAL A 299 5.17 1.33 -8.78
CA VAL A 299 5.90 0.34 -9.60
C VAL A 299 6.08 0.84 -11.04
N VAL A 300 5.05 1.45 -11.65
CA VAL A 300 5.16 2.08 -12.97
C VAL A 300 6.22 3.17 -12.96
N ALA A 301 6.21 4.05 -11.96
CA ALA A 301 7.21 5.11 -11.83
C ALA A 301 8.63 4.57 -11.69
N LEU A 302 8.84 3.55 -10.86
CA LEU A 302 10.15 2.90 -10.67
C LEU A 302 10.65 2.25 -11.97
N ILE A 303 9.79 1.55 -12.70
CA ILE A 303 10.15 0.94 -13.98
C ILE A 303 10.48 2.02 -15.02
N ALA A 304 9.68 3.09 -15.10
CA ALA A 304 9.90 4.18 -16.05
C ALA A 304 11.19 4.99 -15.78
N HIS A 305 11.63 5.08 -14.53
CA HIS A 305 12.83 5.81 -14.13
C HIS A 305 14.09 4.94 -13.97
N ARG A 306 14.01 3.65 -14.31
CA ARG A 306 15.17 2.77 -14.25
C ARG A 306 16.24 3.25 -15.25
N LYS A 307 17.43 3.58 -14.73
CA LYS A 307 18.57 4.02 -15.57
C LYS A 307 19.20 2.86 -16.36
N PRO A 308 19.70 3.11 -17.58
CA PRO A 308 20.50 2.16 -18.33
C PRO A 308 21.78 1.73 -17.66
N VAL A 309 22.06 0.42 -17.65
CA VAL A 309 23.35 -0.12 -17.15
C VAL A 309 24.54 0.46 -17.94
N VAL A 310 24.35 0.75 -19.24
CA VAL A 310 25.38 1.31 -20.12
C VAL A 310 25.73 2.76 -19.75
N GLU A 311 24.74 3.56 -19.36
CA GLU A 311 24.94 4.97 -18.98
C GLU A 311 25.77 5.08 -17.69
N THR A 312 25.57 4.15 -16.75
CA THR A 312 26.32 4.12 -15.47
C THR A 312 27.79 3.76 -15.67
N VAL A 313 28.11 2.93 -16.67
CA VAL A 313 29.51 2.56 -17.00
C VAL A 313 30.23 3.73 -17.68
N LEU A 314 29.56 4.44 -18.59
CA LEU A 314 30.13 5.60 -19.30
C LEU A 314 30.31 6.82 -18.39
N GLU A 315 29.38 7.09 -17.47
CA GLU A 315 29.57 8.13 -16.45
C GLU A 315 30.78 7.82 -15.56
N ARG A 316 30.93 6.55 -15.15
CA ARG A 316 32.05 6.11 -14.32
C ARG A 316 33.39 6.14 -15.06
N SER A 317 33.41 5.81 -16.36
CA SER A 317 34.64 5.91 -17.16
C SER A 317 35.05 7.36 -17.38
N ARG A 318 34.10 8.26 -17.70
CA ARG A 318 34.37 9.70 -17.84
C ARG A 318 34.85 10.34 -16.54
N GLN A 319 34.31 9.92 -15.39
CA GLN A 319 34.79 10.39 -14.08
C GLN A 319 36.23 9.93 -13.77
N LEU A 320 36.63 8.74 -14.22
CA LEU A 320 38.00 8.26 -14.07
C LEU A 320 38.97 8.94 -15.04
N GLU A 321 38.52 9.22 -16.26
CA GLU A 321 39.31 9.93 -17.28
C GLU A 321 39.50 11.42 -16.94
N GLY A 322 38.52 12.08 -16.33
CA GLY A 322 38.62 13.48 -15.90
C GLY A 322 39.35 13.70 -14.57
N ALA A 323 39.75 12.63 -13.89
CA ALA A 323 40.52 12.68 -12.64
C ALA A 323 42.02 12.35 -12.82
N LEU A 324 42.43 12.04 -14.05
CA LEU A 324 43.82 11.87 -14.50
C LEU A 324 44.30 13.15 -15.19
#